data_AF-A0A381I8Y4-F1
#
_entry.id   AF-A0A381I8Y4-F1
#
_cell.length_a   1.000
_cell.length_b   1.000
_cell.length_c   1.000
_cell.angle_alpha   90.00
_cell.angle_beta   90.00
_cell.angle_gamma   90.00
#
_symmetry.space_group_name_H-M   'P 1'
#
loop_
_entity.id
_entity.type
_entity.pdbx_description
1 polymer ?
#
loop_
_entity_poly.entity_id
_entity_poly.type
_entity_poly.pdbx_seq_one_letter_code
_entity_poly.pdbx_strand_id
1 'polypeptide(L)'
;MLKIALESLGCSKNLVDAEIMMGILNNKGYKLIGDFEEADVIIVNTCGFIESAKQESIDTIINFAELKKTGNLKLLIVTGCLAQRYSEELKTENS
;
A
#
# COMPACT_ATOMS: atom_id res chain seq x y z
N MET A 1 -7.06 -8.58 -16.85
CA MET A 1 -6.64 -9.12 -15.55
C MET A 1 -6.11 -7.97 -14.73
N LEU A 2 -6.61 -7.73 -13.52
CA LEU A 2 -6.15 -6.62 -12.67
C LEU A 2 -4.71 -6.85 -12.23
N LYS A 3 -3.84 -5.85 -12.47
CA LYS A 3 -2.46 -5.82 -12.02
C LYS A 3 -2.38 -5.18 -10.63
N ILE A 4 -1.79 -5.89 -9.67
CA ILE A 4 -1.68 -5.44 -8.28
C ILE A 4 -0.20 -5.37 -7.91
N ALA A 5 0.21 -4.22 -7.38
CA ALA A 5 1.50 -4.06 -6.73
C ALA A 5 1.30 -3.88 -5.22
N LEU A 6 2.28 -4.32 -4.43
CA LEU A 6 2.23 -4.25 -2.97
C LEU A 6 3.54 -3.68 -2.45
N GLU A 7 3.44 -2.62 -1.66
CA GLU A 7 4.54 -2.02 -0.90
C GLU A 7 4.35 -2.35 0.58
N SER A 8 5.40 -2.77 1.28
CA SER A 8 5.31 -3.23 2.66
C SER A 8 6.37 -2.56 3.52
N LEU A 9 5.92 -1.64 4.37
CA LEU A 9 6.77 -0.76 5.17
C LEU A 9 6.66 -1.11 6.64
N GLY A 10 7.79 -1.29 7.32
CA GLY A 10 7.84 -1.59 8.74
C GLY A 10 8.79 -2.71 9.14
N CYS A 11 8.29 -3.67 9.91
CA CYS A 11 9.09 -4.72 10.51
C CYS A 11 8.89 -6.09 9.84
N SER A 12 9.61 -7.11 10.29
CA SER A 12 9.51 -8.48 9.78
C SER A 12 8.09 -9.05 9.80
N LYS A 13 7.22 -8.60 10.70
CA LYS A 13 5.80 -8.97 10.71
C LYS A 13 5.06 -8.48 9.47
N ASN A 14 5.32 -7.25 9.03
CA ASN A 14 4.68 -6.69 7.83
C ASN A 14 5.05 -7.50 6.57
N LEU A 15 6.28 -8.00 6.51
CA LEU A 15 6.74 -8.85 5.41
C LEU A 15 5.97 -10.18 5.36
N VAL A 16 5.80 -10.86 6.50
CA VAL A 16 5.01 -12.10 6.56
C VAL A 16 3.55 -11.84 6.18
N ASP A 17 2.96 -10.76 6.67
CA ASP A 17 1.59 -10.37 6.31
C ASP A 17 1.48 -10.10 4.79
N ALA A 18 2.49 -9.46 4.19
CA ALA A 18 2.57 -9.19 2.76
C ALA A 18 2.64 -10.48 1.92
N GLU A 19 3.45 -11.46 2.33
CA GLU A 19 3.55 -12.76 1.65
C GLU A 19 2.21 -13.50 1.65
N ILE A 20 1.50 -13.48 2.78
CA ILE A 20 0.15 -14.06 2.90
C ILE A 20 -0.81 -13.35 1.96
N MET A 21 -0.81 -12.00 1.94
CA MET A 21 -1.65 -11.20 1.04
C MET A 21 -1.37 -11.53 -0.42
N MET A 22 -0.10 -11.58 -0.82
CA MET A 22 0.31 -11.95 -2.18
C MET A 22 -0.17 -13.36 -2.55
N GLY A 23 -0.04 -14.34 -1.65
CA GLY A 23 -0.53 -15.70 -1.87
C GLY A 23 -2.05 -15.76 -2.11
N ILE A 24 -2.83 -15.03 -1.30
CA ILE A 24 -4.29 -14.95 -1.46
C ILE A 24 -4.67 -14.30 -2.80
N LEU A 25 -4.00 -13.21 -3.17
CA LEU A 25 -4.28 -12.49 -4.42
C LEU A 25 -3.94 -13.36 -5.65
N ASN A 26 -2.80 -14.03 -5.62
CA ASN A 26 -2.39 -14.95 -6.69
C ASN A 26 -3.40 -16.10 -6.84
N ASN A 27 -3.85 -16.70 -5.73
CA ASN A 27 -4.86 -17.77 -5.74
C ASN A 27 -6.23 -17.32 -6.27
N LYS A 28 -6.55 -16.02 -6.18
CA LYS A 28 -7.76 -15.42 -6.75
C LYS A 28 -7.60 -15.01 -8.22
N GLY A 29 -6.43 -15.25 -8.83
CA GLY A 29 -6.18 -14.96 -10.25
C GLY A 29 -5.84 -13.50 -10.56
N TYR A 30 -5.43 -12.72 -9.55
CA TYR A 30 -4.88 -11.38 -9.79
C TYR A 30 -3.44 -11.47 -10.27
N LYS A 31 -3.01 -10.52 -11.11
CA LYS A 31 -1.62 -10.47 -11.59
C LYS A 31 -0.79 -9.62 -10.62
N LEU A 32 0.10 -10.24 -9.87
CA LEU A 32 1.08 -9.52 -9.06
C LEU A 32 2.18 -8.97 -9.97
N ILE A 33 2.53 -7.70 -9.79
CA ILE A 33 3.62 -7.03 -10.51
C ILE A 33 4.51 -6.27 -9.52
N GLY A 34 5.78 -6.08 -9.89
CA GLY A 34 6.72 -5.27 -9.11
C GLY A 34 6.82 -3.81 -9.58
N ASP A 35 6.21 -3.47 -10.71
CA ASP A 35 6.22 -2.12 -11.25
C ASP A 35 4.96 -1.36 -10.80
N PHE A 36 5.15 -0.31 -10.01
CA PHE A 36 4.06 0.51 -9.48
C PHE A 36 3.39 1.37 -10.57
N GLU A 37 4.10 1.79 -11.62
CA GLU A 37 3.56 2.65 -12.68
C GLU A 37 2.59 1.89 -13.60
N GLU A 38 2.77 0.57 -13.70
CA GLU A 38 1.89 -0.31 -14.44
C GLU A 38 0.71 -0.85 -13.64
N ALA A 39 0.63 -0.56 -12.33
CA ALA A 39 -0.35 -1.17 -11.44
C ALA A 39 -1.76 -0.58 -11.63
N ASP A 40 -2.78 -1.45 -11.67
CA ASP A 40 -4.18 -1.02 -11.57
C ASP A 40 -4.54 -0.72 -10.11
N VAL A 41 -3.93 -1.45 -9.17
CA VAL A 41 -4.13 -1.33 -7.72
C VAL A 41 -2.79 -1.37 -7.00
N ILE A 42 -2.57 -0.44 -6.08
CA ILE A 42 -1.43 -0.46 -5.16
C ILE A 42 -1.95 -0.68 -3.74
N ILE A 43 -1.35 -1.63 -3.04
CA ILE A 43 -1.58 -1.89 -1.61
C ILE A 43 -0.34 -1.45 -0.84
N VAL A 44 -0.50 -0.53 0.10
CA VAL A 44 0.56 -0.12 1.03
C VAL A 44 0.27 -0.75 2.39
N ASN A 45 1.11 -1.70 2.82
CA ASN A 45 1.04 -2.32 4.14
C ASN A 45 1.96 -1.56 5.10
N THR A 46 1.39 -0.90 6.11
CA THR A 46 2.11 0.08 6.94
C THR A 46 2.30 -0.39 8.38
N CYS A 47 3.37 0.09 9.02
CA CYS A 47 3.60 -0.07 10.45
C CYS A 47 3.23 1.21 11.22
N GLY A 48 2.41 1.07 12.25
CA GLY A 48 2.00 2.17 13.13
C GLY A 48 2.77 2.27 14.43
N PHE A 49 3.84 1.47 14.62
CA PHE A 49 4.59 1.36 15.87
C PHE A 49 5.99 1.96 15.80
N ILE A 50 6.69 1.79 14.68
CA ILE A 50 8.05 2.29 14.49
C ILE A 50 7.96 3.68 13.87
N GLU A 51 8.44 4.70 14.58
CA GLU A 51 8.27 6.10 14.16
C GLU A 51 8.86 6.38 12.77
N SER A 52 10.07 5.88 12.47
CA SER A 52 10.67 6.03 11.14
C SER A 52 9.84 5.38 10.04
N ALA A 53 9.23 4.22 10.31
CA ALA A 53 8.36 3.53 9.36
C ALA A 53 7.01 4.25 9.17
N LYS A 54 6.55 5.04 10.16
CA LYS A 54 5.35 5.87 9.99
C LYS A 54 5.58 6.97 8.97
N GLN A 55 6.68 7.72 9.11
CA GLN A 55 7.00 8.81 8.18
C GLN A 55 7.17 8.26 6.76
N GLU A 56 7.95 7.19 6.61
CA GLU A 56 8.12 6.49 5.33
C GLU A 56 6.78 6.03 4.73
N SER A 57 5.87 5.54 5.58
CA SER A 57 4.52 5.15 5.15
C SER A 57 3.71 6.33 4.64
N ILE A 58 3.73 7.48 5.33
CA ILE A 58 3.01 8.69 4.92
C ILE A 58 3.58 9.20 3.58
N ASP A 59 4.90 9.33 3.49
CA ASP A 59 5.57 9.81 2.27
C ASP A 59 5.25 8.90 1.08
N THR A 60 5.25 7.58 1.28
CA THR A 60 4.90 6.59 0.26
C THR A 60 3.44 6.71 -0.18
N ILE A 61 2.52 6.89 0.76
CA ILE A 61 1.09 7.07 0.45
C ILE A 61 0.89 8.34 -0.39
N ILE A 62 1.53 9.45 -0.03
CA ILE A 62 1.48 10.71 -0.78
C ILE A 62 2.03 10.52 -2.19
N ASN A 63 3.19 9.89 -2.33
CA ASN A 63 3.80 9.61 -3.64
C ASN A 63 2.89 8.78 -4.54
N PHE A 64 2.25 7.74 -3.99
CA PHE A 64 1.30 6.93 -4.76
C PHE A 64 -0.04 7.63 -5.02
N ALA A 65 -0.47 8.55 -4.14
CA ALA A 65 -1.63 9.40 -4.40
C ALA A 65 -1.38 10.35 -5.59
N GLU A 66 -0.17 10.89 -5.71
CA GLU A 66 0.24 11.66 -6.90
C GLU A 66 0.34 10.77 -8.15
N LEU A 67 0.92 9.57 -8.04
CA LEU A 67 0.95 8.59 -9.13
C LEU A 67 -0.47 8.23 -9.61
N LYS A 68 -1.46 8.24 -8.72
CA LYS A 68 -2.87 8.03 -9.08
C LYS A 68 -3.43 9.10 -10.01
N LYS A 69 -2.92 10.33 -9.93
CA LYS A 69 -3.39 11.45 -10.77
C LYS A 69 -2.84 11.38 -12.19
N THR A 70 -1.66 10.77 -12.36
CA THR A 70 -0.90 10.80 -13.62
C THR A 70 -0.77 9.43 -14.30
N GLY A 71 -0.87 8.35 -13.54
CA GLY A 71 -0.62 6.97 -14.00
C GLY A 71 -1.88 6.13 -14.20
N ASN A 72 -1.67 4.81 -14.35
CA ASN A 72 -2.73 3.83 -14.59
C ASN A 72 -3.48 3.39 -13.32
N LEU A 73 -3.07 3.91 -12.16
CA LEU A 73 -3.54 3.49 -10.86
C LEU A 73 -5.00 3.87 -10.63
N LYS A 74 -5.86 2.88 -10.47
CA LYS A 74 -7.31 3.06 -10.24
C LYS A 74 -7.63 3.12 -8.75
N LEU A 75 -6.90 2.35 -7.94
CA LEU A 75 -7.17 2.22 -6.51
C LEU A 75 -5.89 2.15 -5.70
N LEU A 76 -5.77 3.04 -4.72
CA LEU A 76 -4.75 3.00 -3.69
C LEU A 76 -5.40 2.49 -2.39
N ILE A 77 -4.85 1.43 -1.81
CA ILE A 77 -5.34 0.82 -0.57
C ILE A 77 -4.25 0.93 0.49
N VAL A 78 -4.56 1.56 1.62
CA VAL A 78 -3.67 1.60 2.78
C VAL A 78 -4.14 0.59 3.81
N THR A 79 -3.24 -0.27 4.25
CA THR A 79 -3.50 -1.35 5.23
C THR A 79 -2.44 -1.33 6.33
N GLY A 80 -2.61 -2.17 7.35
CA GLY A 80 -1.67 -2.27 8.46
C GLY A 80 -2.00 -1.34 9.63
N CYS A 81 -1.08 -1.25 10.59
CA CYS A 81 -1.36 -0.64 11.90
C CYS A 81 -1.44 0.89 11.87
N LEU A 82 -0.82 1.55 10.88
CA LEU A 82 -0.95 3.01 10.74
C LEU A 82 -2.38 3.37 10.34
N ALA A 83 -2.93 2.66 9.35
CA ALA A 83 -4.30 2.87 8.86
C ALA A 83 -5.36 2.73 9.96
N GLN A 84 -5.14 1.86 10.94
CA GLN A 84 -6.06 1.68 12.07
C GLN A 84 -6.01 2.82 13.10
N ARG A 85 -4.85 3.48 13.23
CA ARG A 85 -4.62 4.51 14.26
C ARG A 85 -4.84 5.92 13.74
N TYR A 86 -4.51 6.14 12.47
CA TYR A 86 -4.45 7.46 11.83
C TYR A 86 -5.46 7.57 10.68
N SER A 87 -6.53 6.77 10.70
CA SER A 87 -7.53 6.74 9.62
C SER A 87 -8.16 8.11 9.33
N GLU A 88 -8.35 8.94 10.36
CA GLU A 88 -8.95 10.27 10.20
C GLU A 88 -7.95 11.30 9.67
N GLU A 89 -6.70 11.25 10.13
CA GLU A 89 -5.63 12.14 9.63
C GLU A 89 -5.33 11.85 8.15
N LEU A 90 -5.24 10.57 7.77
CA LEU A 90 -5.01 10.16 6.37
C LEU A 90 -6.14 10.53 5.41
N LYS A 91 -7.38 10.66 5.91
CA LYS A 91 -8.51 11.17 5.10
C LYS A 91 -8.45 12.67 4.89
N THR A 92 -7.85 13.40 5.83
CA THR A 92 -7.87 14.86 5.86
C THR A 92 -6.78 15.46 4.96
N GLU A 93 -5.64 14.80 4.81
CA GLU A 93 -4.53 15.28 3.96
C GLU A 93 -4.78 15.17 2.44
N ASN A 94 -5.87 14.54 2.03
CA ASN A 94 -6.27 14.38 0.62
C ASN A 94 -7.43 15.30 0.18
N SER A 95 -7.75 16.35 0.96
CA SER A 95 -8.73 17.38 0.59
C SER A 95 -8.07 18.63 -0.01
#